data_AF-R7A2I8-F1
#
_entry.id   AF-R7A2I8-F1
#
_cell.length_a   1.000
_cell.length_b   1.000
_cell.length_c   1.000
_cell.angle_alpha   90.00
_cell.angle_beta   90.00
_cell.angle_gamma   90.00
#
_symmetry.space_group_name_H-M   'P 1'
#
loop_
_entity.id
_entity.type
_entity.pdbx_description
1 polymer ?
#
loop_
_entity_poly.entity_id
_entity_poly.type
_entity_poly.pdbx_seq_one_letter_code
_entity_poly.pdbx_strand_id
1 'polypeptide(L)'
;MDSVKIEGLEVYAGHGVYESENKNGQLFVVDVTLYLDLRQAGETDDLTLSAHYGQVSRLINGYLREHTFQLIEAAAEHLAGEILKEFPQVNSLKLCLSKPNAPVGLPFRNVAVTIKRGWKKAYLGIGSNMGDSRALMETALTEIREQENIRRVKPSAFITTAPYGGVEQDDFLNGVIELETLFTPYQLLAFLQQLEKQAGRDRKIHWGPRTLDLDILFYEDFVSDDPVLTVPHPDLQNRQFVLEPMLELSPYYRHPLSGKTIRDLWQELQALKGSI
;
A
#
# COMPACT_ATOMS: atom_id res chain seq x y z
N MET A 1 -6.28 1.73 19.52
CA MET A 1 -6.13 0.60 18.60
C MET A 1 -5.76 -0.59 19.46
N ASP A 2 -6.55 -1.64 19.41
CA ASP A 2 -6.35 -2.82 20.26
C ASP A 2 -5.27 -3.73 19.66
N SER A 3 -4.84 -4.74 20.41
CA SER A 3 -3.80 -5.63 19.93
C SER A 3 -3.86 -7.04 20.53
N VAL A 4 -3.47 -8.03 19.72
CA VAL A 4 -3.18 -9.40 20.15
C VAL A 4 -1.66 -9.60 20.10
N LYS A 5 -1.09 -10.23 21.14
CA LYS A 5 0.36 -10.46 21.25
C LYS A 5 0.67 -11.94 21.35
N ILE A 6 1.67 -12.38 20.61
CA ILE A 6 2.30 -13.69 20.69
C ILE A 6 3.77 -13.42 21.00
N GLU A 7 4.26 -13.93 22.13
CA GLU A 7 5.61 -13.68 22.63
C GLU A 7 6.33 -15.01 22.84
N GLY A 8 7.61 -15.05 22.46
CA GLY A 8 8.46 -16.23 22.66
C GLY A 8 8.11 -17.43 21.79
N LEU A 9 7.53 -17.24 20.60
CA LEU A 9 7.23 -18.37 19.71
C LEU A 9 8.52 -18.95 19.14
N GLU A 10 8.91 -20.11 19.65
CA GLU A 10 10.10 -20.85 19.23
C GLU A 10 9.85 -21.60 17.91
N VAL A 11 10.71 -21.36 16.92
CA VAL A 11 10.67 -22.03 15.61
C VAL A 11 12.06 -22.50 15.23
N TYR A 12 12.20 -23.78 14.89
CA TYR A 12 13.44 -24.32 14.35
C TYR A 12 13.43 -24.25 12.82
N ALA A 13 14.32 -23.45 12.23
CA ALA A 13 14.33 -23.17 10.79
C ALA A 13 15.75 -23.00 10.24
N GLY A 14 15.89 -23.05 8.92
CA GLY A 14 17.17 -23.01 8.21
C GLY A 14 17.49 -21.66 7.57
N HIS A 15 17.46 -20.55 8.31
CA HIS A 15 17.82 -19.24 7.76
C HIS A 15 19.27 -18.84 8.10
N GLY A 16 20.01 -18.34 7.12
CA GLY A 16 21.39 -17.91 7.30
C GLY A 16 22.17 -17.80 5.99
N VAL A 17 23.31 -17.12 6.07
CA VAL A 17 24.20 -16.93 4.92
C VAL A 17 25.02 -18.19 4.67
N TYR A 18 25.39 -18.90 5.73
CA TYR A 18 26.23 -20.09 5.62
C TYR A 18 25.40 -21.33 5.29
N GLU A 19 25.86 -22.16 4.34
CA GLU A 19 25.17 -23.41 3.99
C GLU A 19 24.94 -24.36 5.18
N SER A 20 25.83 -24.31 6.18
CA SER A 20 25.69 -25.07 7.41
C SER A 20 24.49 -24.64 8.24
N GLU A 21 24.13 -23.35 8.24
CA GLU A 21 22.93 -22.84 8.93
C GLU A 21 21.65 -23.33 8.24
N ASN A 22 21.67 -23.39 6.90
CA ASN A 22 20.52 -23.82 6.12
C ASN A 22 20.27 -25.33 6.23
N LYS A 23 21.34 -26.14 6.36
CA LYS A 23 21.25 -27.60 6.51
C LYS A 23 20.96 -28.05 7.93
N ASN A 24 21.63 -27.45 8.92
CA ASN A 24 21.49 -27.88 10.31
C ASN A 24 20.30 -27.23 11.01
N GLY A 25 19.86 -26.07 10.51
CA GLY A 25 18.85 -25.24 11.15
C GLY A 25 19.34 -24.65 12.48
N GLN A 26 18.56 -23.72 13.01
CA GLN A 26 18.76 -23.16 14.34
C GLN A 26 17.44 -22.67 14.91
N LEU A 27 17.45 -22.40 16.22
CA LEU A 27 16.33 -21.79 16.91
C LEU A 27 16.18 -20.32 16.52
N PHE A 28 14.98 -19.95 16.11
CA PHE A 28 14.49 -18.58 16.01
C PHE A 28 13.39 -18.37 17.04
N VAL A 29 13.30 -17.14 17.54
CA VAL A 29 12.22 -16.74 18.46
C VAL A 29 11.46 -15.59 17.83
N VAL A 30 10.14 -15.74 17.72
CA VAL A 30 9.26 -14.77 17.08
C VAL A 30 8.35 -14.12 18.12
N ASP A 31 8.40 -12.80 18.19
CA ASP A 31 7.39 -11.99 18.89
C ASP A 31 6.57 -11.22 17.85
N VAL A 32 5.25 -11.33 17.90
CA VAL A 32 4.36 -10.57 17.03
C VAL A 32 3.27 -9.87 17.84
N THR A 33 3.07 -8.59 17.53
CA THR A 33 1.91 -7.80 17.99
C THR A 33 1.07 -7.47 16.77
N LEU A 34 -0.15 -7.99 16.72
CA LEU A 34 -1.14 -7.71 15.68
C LEU A 34 -2.04 -6.58 16.16
N TYR A 35 -2.20 -5.54 15.36
CA TYR A 35 -3.09 -4.42 15.66
C TYR A 35 -4.36 -4.52 14.80
N LEU A 36 -5.50 -4.55 15.49
CA LEU A 36 -6.84 -4.75 14.94
C LEU A 36 -7.88 -4.17 15.90
N ASP A 37 -9.12 -4.01 15.45
CA ASP A 37 -10.25 -3.67 16.33
C ASP A 37 -10.78 -4.93 16.99
N LEU A 38 -10.74 -5.01 18.32
CA LEU A 38 -11.21 -6.17 19.08
C LEU A 38 -12.60 -5.96 19.70
N ARG A 39 -13.20 -4.78 19.54
CA ARG A 39 -14.47 -4.43 20.18
C ARG A 39 -15.58 -5.39 19.79
N GLN A 40 -15.80 -5.56 18.49
CA GLN A 40 -16.89 -6.40 18.01
C GLN A 40 -16.69 -7.86 18.41
N ALA A 41 -15.48 -8.40 18.23
CA ALA A 41 -15.14 -9.75 18.65
C ALA A 41 -15.36 -9.98 20.16
N GLY A 42 -15.00 -9.00 20.99
CA GLY A 42 -15.21 -9.05 22.44
C GLY A 42 -16.67 -8.90 22.87
N GLU A 43 -17.47 -8.11 22.13
CA GLU A 43 -18.90 -7.94 22.39
C GLU A 43 -19.73 -9.17 21.97
N THR A 44 -19.35 -9.83 20.87
CA THR A 44 -20.12 -10.95 20.31
C THR A 44 -19.56 -12.33 20.65
N ASP A 45 -18.41 -12.40 21.32
CA ASP A 45 -17.66 -13.64 21.58
C ASP A 45 -17.45 -14.48 20.30
N ASP A 46 -17.14 -13.80 19.20
CA ASP A 46 -16.97 -14.42 17.88
C ASP A 46 -15.48 -14.46 17.49
N LEU A 47 -14.92 -15.67 17.45
CA LEU A 47 -13.54 -15.93 17.08
C LEU A 47 -13.20 -15.54 15.64
N THR A 48 -14.17 -15.52 14.73
CA THR A 48 -13.96 -15.17 13.32
C THR A 48 -13.68 -13.68 13.12
N LEU A 49 -14.10 -12.85 14.08
CA LEU A 49 -13.88 -11.40 14.09
C LEU A 49 -12.55 -11.01 14.76
N SER A 50 -11.78 -11.98 15.22
CA SER A 50 -10.45 -11.79 15.81
C SER A 50 -9.38 -12.49 14.98
N ALA A 51 -8.12 -12.11 15.16
CA ALA A 51 -7.00 -12.90 14.64
C ALA A 51 -6.76 -14.08 15.59
N HIS A 52 -7.17 -15.29 15.18
CA HIS A 52 -6.99 -16.49 15.98
C HIS A 52 -5.48 -16.76 16.18
N TYR A 53 -4.95 -16.44 17.36
CA TYR A 53 -3.52 -16.56 17.67
C TYR A 53 -2.95 -17.94 17.34
N GLY A 54 -3.71 -19.03 17.54
CA GLY A 54 -3.29 -20.38 17.16
C GLY A 54 -3.20 -20.65 15.65
N GLN A 55 -3.89 -19.89 14.79
CA GLN A 55 -3.70 -19.94 13.34
C GLN A 55 -2.47 -19.13 12.95
N VAL A 56 -2.31 -17.94 13.53
CA VAL A 56 -1.14 -17.08 13.32
C VAL A 56 0.15 -17.80 13.72
N SER A 57 0.20 -18.44 14.90
CA SER A 57 1.37 -19.21 15.34
C SER A 57 1.68 -20.40 14.42
N ARG A 58 0.65 -21.08 13.91
CA ARG A 58 0.83 -22.18 12.96
C ARG A 58 1.38 -21.69 11.62
N LEU A 59 0.87 -20.57 11.12
CA LEU A 59 1.37 -19.92 9.91
C LEU A 59 2.83 -19.50 10.09
N ILE A 60 3.19 -18.85 11.19
CA ILE A 60 4.58 -18.46 11.47
C ILE A 60 5.51 -19.67 11.46
N ASN A 61 5.15 -20.74 12.18
CA ASN A 61 5.96 -21.94 12.24
C ASN A 61 6.06 -22.65 10.87
N GLY A 62 4.97 -22.75 10.12
CA GLY A 62 4.97 -23.34 8.77
C GLY A 62 5.84 -22.52 7.81
N TYR A 63 5.58 -21.22 7.74
CA TYR A 63 6.24 -20.31 6.80
C TYR A 63 7.77 -20.29 6.97
N LEU A 64 8.27 -20.15 8.20
CA LEU A 64 9.71 -20.14 8.47
C LEU A 64 10.37 -21.51 8.22
N ARG A 65 9.63 -22.62 8.28
CA ARG A 65 10.17 -23.96 8.00
C ARG A 65 10.18 -24.30 6.52
N GLU A 66 9.20 -23.80 5.78
CA GLU A 66 9.04 -24.06 4.35
C GLU A 66 9.93 -23.14 3.50
N HIS A 67 10.27 -21.95 4.00
CA HIS A 67 11.10 -20.99 3.30
C HIS A 67 12.48 -20.89 3.93
N THR A 68 13.48 -20.62 3.10
CA THR A 68 14.86 -20.36 3.54
C THR A 68 15.30 -19.01 3.01
N PHE A 69 15.86 -18.20 3.90
CA PHE A 69 16.30 -16.84 3.59
C PHE A 69 17.73 -16.69 4.09
N GLN A 70 18.53 -15.91 3.37
CA GLN A 70 19.90 -15.58 3.81
C GLN A 70 19.90 -14.59 4.98
N LEU A 71 18.93 -13.68 4.97
CA LEU A 71 18.79 -12.58 5.92
C LEU A 71 17.55 -12.78 6.79
N ILE A 72 17.68 -12.50 8.09
CA ILE A 72 16.53 -12.51 9.02
C ILE A 72 15.60 -11.31 8.77
N GLU A 73 16.13 -10.25 8.17
CA GLU A 73 15.38 -9.11 7.66
C GLU A 73 14.40 -9.54 6.57
N ALA A 74 14.89 -10.33 5.61
CA ALA A 74 14.05 -10.84 4.53
C ALA A 74 12.99 -11.81 5.08
N ALA A 75 13.39 -12.73 5.96
CA ALA A 75 12.45 -13.63 6.62
C ALA A 75 11.35 -12.87 7.37
N ALA A 76 11.71 -11.83 8.12
CA ALA A 76 10.77 -10.96 8.82
C ALA A 76 9.84 -10.22 7.85
N GLU A 77 10.37 -9.62 6.79
CA GLU A 77 9.61 -8.87 5.78
C GLU A 77 8.54 -9.73 5.12
N HIS A 78 8.95 -10.88 4.60
CA HIS A 78 8.08 -11.79 3.88
C HIS A 78 7.04 -12.42 4.81
N LEU A 79 7.42 -12.82 6.02
CA LEU A 79 6.48 -13.33 7.01
C LEU A 79 5.44 -12.28 7.42
N ALA A 80 5.85 -11.02 7.61
CA ALA A 80 4.93 -9.93 7.93
C ALA A 80 3.90 -9.70 6.81
N GLY A 81 4.35 -9.71 5.55
CA GLY A 81 3.47 -9.62 4.39
C GLY A 81 2.46 -10.77 4.35
N GLU A 82 2.93 -12.00 4.58
CA GLU A 82 2.06 -13.18 4.58
C GLU A 82 0.99 -13.12 5.69
N ILE A 83 1.37 -12.75 6.91
CA ILE A 83 0.40 -12.55 8.01
C ILE A 83 -0.63 -11.48 7.63
N LEU A 84 -0.22 -10.36 7.04
CA LEU A 84 -1.15 -9.27 6.68
C LEU A 84 -2.12 -9.63 5.56
N LYS A 85 -1.72 -10.56 4.67
CA LYS A 85 -2.56 -11.08 3.58
C LYS A 85 -3.53 -12.16 4.06
N GLU A 86 -3.06 -13.11 4.85
CA GLU A 86 -3.86 -14.24 5.34
C GLU A 86 -4.88 -13.83 6.43
N PHE A 87 -4.61 -12.74 7.16
CA PHE A 87 -5.50 -12.23 8.22
C PHE A 87 -6.02 -10.82 7.89
N PRO A 88 -7.06 -10.66 7.05
CA PRO A 88 -7.58 -9.36 6.61
C PRO A 88 -8.01 -8.41 7.73
N GLN A 89 -8.41 -8.94 8.88
CA GLN A 89 -8.76 -8.17 10.09
C GLN A 89 -7.57 -7.45 10.72
N VAL A 90 -6.34 -7.87 10.42
CA VAL A 90 -5.12 -7.21 10.90
C VAL A 90 -4.83 -6.00 10.03
N ASN A 91 -4.88 -4.81 10.61
CA ASN A 91 -4.54 -3.57 9.91
C ASN A 91 -3.03 -3.37 9.82
N SER A 92 -2.32 -3.69 10.91
CA SER A 92 -0.85 -3.60 10.97
C SER A 92 -0.30 -4.56 12.01
N LEU A 93 1.00 -4.79 11.96
CA LEU A 93 1.72 -5.61 12.92
C LEU A 93 3.08 -5.03 13.27
N LYS A 94 3.59 -5.43 14.42
CA LYS A 94 5.00 -5.33 14.81
C LYS A 94 5.53 -6.75 14.96
N LEU A 95 6.60 -7.10 14.25
CA LEU A 95 7.22 -8.41 14.28
C LEU A 95 8.68 -8.27 14.69
N CYS A 96 9.11 -9.06 15.66
CA CYS A 96 10.49 -9.22 16.09
C CYS A 96 10.93 -10.66 15.79
N LEU A 97 11.96 -10.82 14.97
CA LEU A 97 12.58 -12.11 14.69
C LEU A 97 13.96 -12.14 15.33
N SER A 98 14.10 -12.99 16.34
CA SER A 98 15.32 -13.18 17.11
C SER A 98 16.08 -14.43 16.66
N LYS A 99 17.40 -14.31 16.63
CA LYS A 99 18.38 -15.35 16.31
C LYS A 99 19.37 -15.47 17.49
N PRO A 100 19.00 -16.22 18.56
CA PRO A 100 19.81 -16.31 19.77
C PRO A 100 21.18 -16.96 19.54
N ASN A 101 21.29 -17.84 18.55
CA ASN A 101 22.49 -18.63 18.26
C ASN A 101 23.24 -18.15 17.01
N ALA A 102 23.15 -16.85 16.68
CA ALA A 102 23.82 -16.28 15.52
C ALA A 102 25.36 -16.52 15.54
N PRO A 103 25.99 -16.90 14.41
CA PRO A 103 27.43 -17.20 14.35
C PRO A 103 28.29 -15.93 14.30
N VAL A 104 28.22 -15.10 15.35
CA VAL A 104 28.93 -13.80 15.41
C VAL A 104 30.40 -13.97 15.84
N GLY A 105 30.77 -15.11 16.44
CA GLY A 105 32.12 -15.36 16.93
C GLY A 105 32.53 -14.53 18.16
N LEU A 106 31.57 -13.86 18.79
CA LEU A 106 31.72 -13.03 19.99
C LEU A 106 30.60 -13.37 21.00
N PRO A 107 30.77 -13.10 22.30
CA PRO A 107 29.69 -13.26 23.27
C PRO A 107 28.60 -12.20 23.05
N PHE A 108 27.36 -12.65 22.88
CA PHE A 108 26.16 -11.80 22.85
C PHE A 108 24.98 -12.57 23.48
N ARG A 109 23.90 -11.85 23.83
CA ARG A 109 22.69 -12.47 24.40
C ARG A 109 21.66 -12.84 23.32
N ASN A 110 21.42 -11.94 22.37
CA ASN A 110 20.49 -12.14 21.27
C ASN A 110 20.82 -11.18 20.13
N VAL A 111 20.55 -11.60 18.89
CA VAL A 111 20.49 -10.73 17.70
C VAL A 111 19.07 -10.76 17.20
N ALA A 112 18.45 -9.61 16.93
CA ALA A 112 17.07 -9.58 16.47
C ALA A 112 16.81 -8.44 15.49
N VAL A 113 15.86 -8.67 14.58
CA VAL A 113 15.31 -7.65 13.69
C VAL A 113 13.87 -7.38 14.09
N THR A 114 13.51 -6.11 14.24
CA THR A 114 12.13 -5.70 14.50
C THR A 114 11.62 -4.81 13.38
N ILE A 115 10.50 -5.17 12.79
CA ILE A 115 9.82 -4.40 11.74
C ILE A 115 8.39 -4.06 12.14
N LYS A 116 7.85 -3.02 11.49
CA LYS A 116 6.43 -2.65 11.55
C LYS A 116 5.90 -2.57 10.14
N ARG A 117 4.83 -3.31 9.86
CA ARG A 117 4.18 -3.34 8.54
C ARG A 117 2.69 -3.22 8.71
N GLY A 118 2.00 -2.72 7.70
CA GLY A 118 0.56 -2.57 7.76
C GLY A 118 0.01 -2.02 6.46
N TRP A 119 -1.29 -2.18 6.31
CA TRP A 119 -2.05 -1.66 5.18
C TRP A 119 -2.11 -0.14 5.26
N LYS A 120 -1.75 0.52 4.14
CA LYS A 120 -1.64 1.96 4.02
C LYS A 120 -2.64 2.49 3.03
N LYS A 121 -3.42 3.51 3.44
CA LYS A 121 -4.41 4.12 2.56
C LYS A 121 -3.76 5.03 1.51
N ALA A 122 -4.16 4.87 0.26
CA ALA A 122 -3.72 5.73 -0.84
C ALA A 122 -4.88 6.15 -1.73
N TYR A 123 -4.69 7.28 -2.41
CA TYR A 123 -5.60 7.80 -3.41
C TYR A 123 -4.83 7.97 -4.72
N LEU A 124 -5.33 7.37 -5.79
CA LEU A 124 -4.72 7.42 -7.11
C LEU A 124 -5.59 8.19 -8.08
N GLY A 125 -5.01 9.06 -8.89
CA GLY A 125 -5.65 9.60 -10.08
C GLY A 125 -5.51 8.59 -11.21
N ILE A 126 -6.57 8.41 -12.00
CA ILE A 126 -6.55 7.60 -13.21
C ILE A 126 -7.13 8.41 -14.37
N GLY A 127 -6.45 8.43 -15.51
CA GLY A 127 -6.93 9.12 -16.71
C GLY A 127 -6.47 8.49 -18.02
N SER A 128 -7.22 8.73 -19.08
CA SER A 128 -6.87 8.32 -20.45
C SER A 128 -7.57 9.22 -21.47
N ASN A 129 -6.90 9.49 -22.60
CA ASN A 129 -7.50 10.18 -23.74
C ASN A 129 -7.09 9.61 -25.11
N MET A 130 -6.52 8.41 -25.16
CA MET A 130 -6.15 7.74 -26.40
C MET A 130 -6.77 6.36 -26.50
N GLY A 131 -7.20 5.98 -27.70
CA GLY A 131 -7.81 4.67 -27.97
C GLY A 131 -9.12 4.48 -27.19
N ASP A 132 -9.42 3.23 -26.84
CA ASP A 132 -10.57 2.91 -25.99
C ASP A 132 -10.23 3.20 -24.52
N SER A 133 -10.30 4.49 -24.17
CA SER A 133 -9.92 5.00 -22.84
C SER A 133 -10.68 4.30 -21.71
N ARG A 134 -11.96 3.96 -21.91
CA ARG A 134 -12.74 3.22 -20.91
C ARG A 134 -12.21 1.81 -20.74
N ALA A 135 -11.98 1.07 -21.82
CA ALA A 135 -11.44 -0.28 -21.73
C ALA A 135 -10.05 -0.33 -21.09
N LEU A 136 -9.19 0.66 -21.38
CA LEU A 136 -7.86 0.79 -20.77
C LEU A 136 -7.95 1.03 -19.26
N MET A 137 -8.81 1.96 -18.82
CA MET A 137 -9.01 2.24 -17.40
C MET A 137 -9.62 1.05 -16.63
N GLU A 138 -10.59 0.34 -17.22
CA GLU A 138 -11.20 -0.86 -16.61
C GLU A 138 -10.19 -2.02 -16.51
N THR A 139 -9.32 -2.19 -17.50
CA THR A 139 -8.23 -3.16 -17.45
C THR A 139 -7.28 -2.83 -16.30
N ALA A 140 -6.82 -1.58 -16.21
CA ALA A 140 -5.94 -1.13 -15.13
C ALA A 140 -6.58 -1.32 -13.74
N LEU A 141 -7.87 -1.02 -13.60
CA LEU A 141 -8.61 -1.22 -12.36
C LEU A 141 -8.71 -2.71 -11.98
N THR A 142 -8.86 -3.59 -12.97
CA THR A 142 -8.85 -5.05 -12.77
C THR A 142 -7.48 -5.51 -12.26
N GLU A 143 -6.39 -5.09 -12.92
CA GLU A 143 -5.02 -5.43 -12.49
C GLU A 143 -4.70 -4.90 -11.08
N ILE A 144 -5.17 -3.69 -10.73
CA ILE A 144 -5.04 -3.14 -9.37
C ILE A 144 -5.80 -4.00 -8.34
N ARG A 145 -6.98 -4.52 -8.69
CA ARG A 145 -7.80 -5.38 -7.81
C ARG A 145 -7.21 -6.77 -7.60
N GLU A 146 -6.50 -7.29 -8.61
CA GLU A 146 -5.88 -8.61 -8.56
C GLU A 146 -4.51 -8.63 -7.87
N GLN A 147 -3.93 -7.45 -7.62
CA GLN A 147 -2.65 -7.33 -6.94
C GLN A 147 -2.75 -7.71 -5.45
N GLU A 148 -2.02 -8.74 -5.03
CA GLU A 148 -2.06 -9.29 -3.66
C GLU A 148 -1.67 -8.28 -2.55
N ASN A 149 -0.87 -7.27 -2.91
CA ASN A 149 -0.43 -6.21 -2.00
C ASN A 149 -1.37 -5.00 -2.00
N ILE A 150 -2.55 -5.11 -2.60
CA ILE A 150 -3.58 -4.08 -2.66
C ILE A 150 -4.92 -4.68 -2.23
N ARG A 151 -5.72 -3.92 -1.47
CA ARG A 151 -7.07 -4.31 -1.08
C ARG A 151 -7.99 -3.09 -0.97
N ARG A 152 -9.29 -3.36 -0.78
CA ARG A 152 -10.33 -2.32 -0.58
C ARG A 152 -10.34 -1.25 -1.69
N VAL A 153 -10.15 -1.69 -2.94
CA VAL A 153 -10.11 -0.82 -4.12
C VAL A 153 -11.52 -0.29 -4.42
N LYS A 154 -11.68 1.03 -4.32
CA LYS A 154 -12.93 1.74 -4.58
C LYS A 154 -12.70 2.87 -5.59
N PRO A 155 -13.10 2.70 -6.87
CA PRO A 155 -13.06 3.78 -7.85
C PRO A 155 -14.24 4.75 -7.64
N SER A 156 -14.06 6.01 -8.06
CA SER A 156 -15.13 6.97 -8.30
C SER A 156 -15.88 6.67 -9.60
N ALA A 157 -16.95 7.41 -9.87
CA ALA A 157 -17.43 7.54 -11.24
C ALA A 157 -16.33 8.12 -12.15
N PHE A 158 -16.30 7.68 -13.41
CA PHE A 158 -15.46 8.29 -14.43
C PHE A 158 -16.17 9.48 -15.05
N ILE A 159 -15.46 10.61 -15.16
CA ILE A 159 -15.95 11.86 -15.72
C ILE A 159 -15.17 12.22 -16.98
N THR A 160 -15.87 12.80 -17.96
CA THR A 160 -15.25 13.30 -19.20
C THR A 160 -14.92 14.78 -19.03
N THR A 161 -13.68 15.17 -19.33
CA THR A 161 -13.22 16.57 -19.21
C THR A 161 -12.34 16.97 -20.38
N ALA A 162 -12.44 18.23 -20.80
CA ALA A 162 -11.52 18.82 -21.77
C ALA A 162 -10.05 18.69 -21.31
N PRO A 163 -9.09 18.58 -22.24
CA PRO A 163 -7.68 18.41 -21.92
C PRO A 163 -7.10 19.59 -21.11
N TYR A 164 -6.30 19.25 -20.10
CA TYR A 164 -5.58 20.23 -19.29
C TYR A 164 -4.29 20.69 -19.99
N GLY A 165 -3.91 21.96 -19.86
CA GLY A 165 -2.62 22.48 -20.37
C GLY A 165 -2.61 23.03 -21.80
N GLY A 166 -3.76 23.10 -22.50
CA GLY A 166 -3.90 23.88 -23.74
C GLY A 166 -3.38 23.23 -25.02
N VAL A 167 -3.19 21.90 -25.04
CA VAL A 167 -2.85 21.12 -26.24
C VAL A 167 -4.13 20.56 -26.86
N GLU A 168 -4.33 20.72 -28.18
CA GLU A 168 -5.44 20.12 -28.93
C GLU A 168 -5.34 18.59 -28.89
N GLN A 169 -6.31 17.94 -28.23
CA GLN A 169 -6.43 16.49 -28.10
C GLN A 169 -7.86 16.12 -27.69
N ASP A 170 -8.22 14.85 -27.81
CA ASP A 170 -9.53 14.33 -27.42
C ASP A 170 -9.80 14.54 -25.92
N ASP A 171 -11.08 14.57 -25.54
CA ASP A 171 -11.51 14.68 -24.15
C ASP A 171 -10.93 13.52 -23.30
N PHE A 172 -10.49 13.85 -22.09
CA PHE A 172 -10.01 12.86 -21.14
C PHE A 172 -11.16 12.21 -20.39
N LEU A 173 -11.08 10.90 -20.23
CA LEU A 173 -11.79 10.19 -19.18
C LEU A 173 -10.91 10.20 -17.93
N ASN A 174 -11.43 10.69 -16.81
CA ASN A 174 -10.71 10.83 -15.54
C ASN A 174 -11.49 10.20 -14.38
N GLY A 175 -10.78 9.76 -13.36
CA GLY A 175 -11.35 9.28 -12.11
C GLY A 175 -10.32 9.23 -10.99
N VAL A 176 -10.78 8.82 -9.81
CA VAL A 176 -9.92 8.59 -8.65
C VAL A 176 -10.20 7.21 -8.06
N ILE A 177 -9.17 6.57 -7.52
CA ILE A 177 -9.22 5.26 -6.88
C ILE A 177 -8.75 5.41 -5.44
N GLU A 178 -9.61 5.06 -4.49
CA GLU A 178 -9.23 4.83 -3.09
C GLU A 178 -8.79 3.36 -2.93
N LEU A 179 -7.69 3.10 -2.23
CA LEU A 179 -7.23 1.74 -1.93
C LEU A 179 -6.43 1.67 -0.62
N GLU A 180 -6.18 0.45 -0.16
CA GLU A 180 -5.17 0.14 0.86
C GLU A 180 -4.07 -0.73 0.24
N THR A 181 -2.80 -0.48 0.58
CA THR A 181 -1.66 -1.23 0.03
C THR A 181 -0.58 -1.56 1.06
N LEU A 182 0.15 -2.65 0.85
CA LEU A 182 1.41 -2.97 1.56
C LEU A 182 2.65 -2.39 0.88
N PHE A 183 2.54 -1.90 -0.36
CA PHE A 183 3.64 -1.25 -1.05
C PHE A 183 4.04 0.04 -0.36
N THR A 184 5.34 0.28 -0.24
CA THR A 184 5.87 1.63 0.01
C THR A 184 5.44 2.59 -1.11
N PRO A 185 5.46 3.92 -0.89
CA PRO A 185 5.10 4.89 -1.93
C PRO A 185 5.85 4.69 -3.27
N TYR A 186 7.14 4.38 -3.20
CA TYR A 186 7.96 4.14 -4.40
C TYR A 186 7.68 2.80 -5.07
N GLN A 187 7.37 1.74 -4.31
CA GLN A 187 6.92 0.47 -4.89
C GLN A 187 5.56 0.63 -5.57
N LEU A 188 4.64 1.40 -4.99
CA LEU A 188 3.37 1.72 -5.60
C LEU A 188 3.59 2.51 -6.90
N LEU A 189 4.45 3.52 -6.89
CA LEU A 189 4.81 4.27 -8.11
C LEU A 189 5.35 3.34 -9.20
N ALA A 190 6.27 2.44 -8.86
CA ALA A 190 6.85 1.49 -9.82
C ALA A 190 5.78 0.55 -10.40
N PHE A 191 4.86 0.06 -9.57
CA PHE A 191 3.73 -0.76 -10.01
C PHE A 191 2.81 0.01 -10.98
N LEU A 192 2.45 1.26 -10.67
CA LEU A 192 1.61 2.08 -11.54
C LEU A 192 2.30 2.36 -12.89
N GLN A 193 3.60 2.66 -12.88
CA GLN A 193 4.37 2.86 -14.11
C GLN A 193 4.46 1.58 -14.98
N GLN A 194 4.42 0.40 -14.36
CA GLN A 194 4.34 -0.86 -15.08
C GLN A 194 3.00 -0.99 -15.82
N LEU A 195 1.88 -0.68 -15.16
CA LEU A 195 0.54 -0.70 -15.76
C LEU A 195 0.46 0.27 -16.95
N GLU A 196 0.99 1.49 -16.79
CA GLU A 196 1.06 2.46 -17.88
C GLU A 196 1.85 1.94 -19.09
N LYS A 197 2.98 1.29 -18.84
CA LYS A 197 3.81 0.70 -19.89
C LYS A 197 3.07 -0.43 -20.61
N GLN A 198 2.34 -1.27 -19.88
CA GLN A 198 1.51 -2.33 -20.46
C GLN A 198 0.36 -1.77 -21.30
N ALA A 199 -0.21 -0.63 -20.88
CA ALA A 199 -1.20 0.14 -21.65
C ALA A 199 -0.60 0.91 -22.85
N GLY A 200 0.69 0.74 -23.16
CA GLY A 200 1.32 1.33 -24.33
C GLY A 200 1.73 2.80 -24.18
N ARG A 201 1.86 3.31 -22.94
CA ARG A 201 2.30 4.69 -22.69
C ARG A 201 3.73 4.91 -23.19
N ASP A 202 3.90 5.82 -24.16
CA ASP A 202 5.20 6.25 -24.68
C ASP A 202 5.48 7.71 -24.29
N ARG A 203 6.56 7.96 -23.52
CA ARG A 203 6.88 9.28 -22.93
C ARG A 203 7.61 10.18 -23.94
N LYS A 204 7.02 10.41 -25.13
CA LYS A 204 7.65 11.24 -26.19
C LYS A 204 7.50 12.75 -25.98
N ILE A 205 6.39 13.20 -25.41
CA ILE A 205 6.04 14.63 -25.27
C ILE A 205 5.54 14.91 -23.85
N HIS A 206 6.08 15.95 -23.21
CA HIS A 206 5.57 16.43 -21.91
C HIS A 206 4.14 16.96 -22.08
N TRP A 207 3.18 16.42 -21.31
CA TRP A 207 1.72 16.65 -21.45
C TRP A 207 1.08 16.28 -22.80
N GLY A 208 1.75 15.46 -23.61
CA GLY A 208 1.11 14.88 -24.80
C GLY A 208 0.02 13.86 -24.44
N PRO A 209 -0.74 13.39 -25.45
CA PRO A 209 -1.76 12.36 -25.30
C PRO A 209 -1.25 11.09 -24.60
N ARG A 210 -2.09 10.44 -23.78
CA ARG A 210 -1.74 9.28 -22.96
C ARG A 210 -2.81 8.19 -23.11
N THR A 211 -2.37 6.96 -23.32
CA THR A 211 -3.22 5.77 -23.26
C THR A 211 -3.66 5.44 -21.84
N LEU A 212 -2.83 5.71 -20.83
CA LEU A 212 -3.17 5.58 -19.42
C LEU A 212 -2.24 6.48 -18.61
N ASP A 213 -2.78 7.14 -17.59
CA ASP A 213 -2.07 8.01 -16.66
C ASP A 213 -2.50 7.66 -15.23
N LEU A 214 -1.55 7.26 -14.40
CA LEU A 214 -1.78 6.86 -13.01
C LEU A 214 -0.87 7.69 -12.07
N ASP A 215 -1.49 8.54 -11.27
CA ASP A 215 -0.78 9.43 -10.34
C ASP A 215 -1.09 9.07 -8.89
N ILE A 216 -0.10 9.10 -8.00
CA ILE A 216 -0.33 9.03 -6.55
C ILE A 216 -0.72 10.42 -6.05
N LEU A 217 -1.99 10.59 -5.68
CA LEU A 217 -2.53 11.86 -5.17
C LEU A 217 -2.19 12.05 -3.70
N PHE A 218 -2.43 11.01 -2.90
CA PHE A 218 -2.18 10.97 -1.48
C PHE A 218 -1.74 9.56 -1.06
N TYR A 219 -0.91 9.48 -0.02
CA TYR A 219 -0.51 8.23 0.62
C TYR A 219 -0.44 8.49 2.13
N GLU A 220 -1.50 8.13 2.87
CA GLU A 220 -1.67 8.44 4.29
C GLU A 220 -1.15 9.84 4.72
N ASP A 221 -0.14 9.86 5.58
CA ASP A 221 0.59 11.01 6.12
C ASP A 221 1.94 11.23 5.43
N PHE A 222 2.26 10.43 4.41
CA PHE A 222 3.49 10.57 3.64
C PHE A 222 3.48 11.89 2.86
N VAL A 223 4.49 12.70 3.12
CA VAL A 223 4.77 13.95 2.43
C VAL A 223 6.18 13.86 1.86
N SER A 224 6.33 14.18 0.60
CA SER A 224 7.58 14.14 -0.14
C SER A 224 7.63 15.23 -1.18
N ASP A 225 8.77 15.91 -1.28
CA ASP A 225 9.16 16.83 -2.34
C ASP A 225 10.23 16.23 -3.27
N ASP A 226 10.49 14.92 -3.16
CA ASP A 226 11.39 14.19 -4.03
C ASP A 226 10.97 14.38 -5.51
N PRO A 227 11.89 14.80 -6.41
CA PRO A 227 11.62 14.93 -7.84
C PRO A 227 11.10 13.65 -8.51
N VAL A 228 11.37 12.47 -7.94
CA VAL A 228 10.86 11.18 -8.42
C VAL A 228 9.41 10.94 -7.98
N LEU A 229 9.05 11.36 -6.76
CA LEU A 229 7.73 11.14 -6.18
C LEU A 229 7.36 12.28 -5.22
N THR A 230 6.65 13.28 -5.74
CA THR A 230 6.07 14.36 -4.93
C THR A 230 4.66 13.98 -4.46
N VAL A 231 4.45 13.90 -3.15
CA VAL A 231 3.17 13.55 -2.52
C VAL A 231 2.90 14.51 -1.36
N PRO A 232 1.68 15.05 -1.18
CA PRO A 232 0.55 14.98 -2.09
C PRO A 232 0.88 15.53 -3.48
N HIS A 233 0.15 15.08 -4.50
CA HIS A 233 0.39 15.53 -5.86
C HIS A 233 0.33 17.07 -5.93
N PRO A 234 1.37 17.77 -6.43
CA PRO A 234 1.60 19.20 -6.18
C PRO A 234 0.51 20.12 -6.73
N ASP A 235 -0.18 19.69 -7.79
CA ASP A 235 -1.20 20.46 -8.51
C ASP A 235 -2.64 19.95 -8.26
N LEU A 236 -2.86 19.02 -7.32
CA LEU A 236 -4.18 18.39 -7.16
C LEU A 236 -5.29 19.41 -6.83
N GLN A 237 -4.96 20.44 -6.05
CA GLN A 237 -5.91 21.49 -5.62
C GLN A 237 -6.42 22.38 -6.77
N ASN A 238 -5.72 22.39 -7.91
CA ASN A 238 -6.12 23.15 -9.08
C ASN A 238 -6.90 22.31 -10.11
N ARG A 239 -7.00 20.99 -9.88
CA ARG A 239 -7.55 20.03 -10.84
C ARG A 239 -8.97 19.64 -10.47
N GLN A 240 -9.93 20.21 -11.18
CA GLN A 240 -11.35 19.88 -11.01
C GLN A 240 -11.59 18.37 -11.20
N PHE A 241 -10.97 17.79 -12.22
CA PHE A 241 -11.09 16.37 -12.53
C PHE A 241 -10.47 15.42 -11.50
N VAL A 242 -9.78 15.96 -10.48
CA VAL A 242 -9.29 15.21 -9.31
C VAL A 242 -10.19 15.48 -8.10
N LEU A 243 -10.49 16.77 -7.83
CA LEU A 243 -11.28 17.15 -6.65
C LEU A 243 -12.74 16.69 -6.73
N GLU A 244 -13.37 16.71 -7.91
CA GLU A 244 -14.75 16.26 -8.10
C GLU A 244 -14.90 14.76 -7.82
N PRO A 245 -14.07 13.85 -8.39
CA PRO A 245 -14.10 12.45 -7.99
C PRO A 245 -13.69 12.20 -6.52
N MET A 246 -12.74 12.98 -5.98
CA MET A 246 -12.37 12.87 -4.55
C MET A 246 -13.54 13.25 -3.63
N LEU A 247 -14.42 14.16 -4.02
CA LEU A 247 -15.62 14.51 -3.25
C LEU A 247 -16.61 13.35 -3.14
N GLU A 248 -16.70 12.52 -4.18
CA GLU A 248 -17.53 11.31 -4.17
C GLU A 248 -16.97 10.28 -3.16
N LEU A 249 -15.65 10.11 -3.15
CA LEU A 249 -14.99 9.07 -2.34
C LEU A 249 -14.77 9.49 -0.89
N SER A 250 -14.21 10.69 -0.67
CA SER A 250 -13.73 11.11 0.65
C SER A 250 -13.75 12.65 0.80
N PRO A 251 -14.94 13.27 0.90
CA PRO A 251 -15.07 14.73 0.92
C PRO A 251 -14.43 15.40 2.15
N TYR A 252 -14.25 14.64 3.23
CA TYR A 252 -13.66 15.12 4.48
C TYR A 252 -12.22 14.69 4.69
N TYR A 253 -11.60 14.01 3.71
CA TYR A 253 -10.17 13.71 3.76
C TYR A 253 -9.38 15.02 3.84
N ARG A 254 -8.41 15.09 4.75
CA ARG A 254 -7.63 16.30 5.00
C ARG A 254 -6.32 16.22 4.23
N HIS A 255 -6.06 17.25 3.46
CA HIS A 255 -4.77 17.42 2.80
C HIS A 255 -3.67 17.57 3.87
N PRO A 256 -2.61 16.74 3.88
CA PRO A 256 -1.66 16.69 4.99
C PRO A 256 -0.85 17.98 5.16
N LEU A 257 -0.60 18.73 4.08
CA LEU A 257 0.09 20.03 4.15
C LEU A 257 -0.81 21.21 4.57
N SER A 258 -1.97 21.40 3.93
CA SER A 258 -2.82 22.57 4.17
C SER A 258 -3.83 22.39 5.30
N GLY A 259 -4.09 21.15 5.75
CA GLY A 259 -5.11 20.81 6.74
C GLY A 259 -6.56 20.94 6.26
N LYS A 260 -6.77 21.52 5.06
CA LYS A 260 -8.07 21.71 4.41
C LYS A 260 -8.65 20.36 3.99
N THR A 261 -9.97 20.25 4.06
CA THR A 261 -10.66 19.07 3.52
C THR A 261 -10.74 19.15 2.00
N ILE A 262 -10.94 18.01 1.33
CA ILE A 262 -11.24 17.99 -0.11
C ILE A 262 -12.42 18.92 -0.45
N ARG A 263 -13.45 18.96 0.41
CA ARG A 263 -14.58 19.88 0.28
C ARG A 263 -14.17 21.35 0.31
N ASP A 264 -13.27 21.73 1.20
CA ASP A 264 -12.78 23.12 1.27
C ASP A 264 -11.98 23.47 0.00
N LEU A 265 -11.07 22.57 -0.43
CA LEU A 265 -10.29 22.75 -1.66
C LEU A 265 -11.19 22.89 -2.90
N TRP A 266 -12.25 22.10 -2.98
CA TRP A 266 -13.24 22.20 -4.05
C TRP A 266 -13.93 23.57 -4.07
N GLN A 267 -14.39 24.05 -2.91
CA GLN A 267 -15.07 25.34 -2.81
C GLN A 267 -14.15 26.49 -3.22
N GLU A 268 -12.87 26.43 -2.83
CA GLU A 268 -11.87 27.43 -3.23
C GLU A 268 -11.64 27.44 -4.74
N LEU A 269 -11.53 26.26 -5.37
CA LEU A 269 -11.39 26.15 -6.82
C LEU A 269 -12.60 26.72 -7.57
N GLN A 270 -13.82 26.45 -7.09
CA GLN A 270 -15.04 26.97 -7.69
C GLN A 270 -15.18 28.49 -7.54
N ALA A 271 -14.79 29.04 -6.38
CA ALA A 271 -14.81 30.48 -6.14
C ALA A 271 -13.87 31.25 -7.09
N LEU A 272 -12.69 30.68 -7.38
CA LEU A 272 -11.74 31.25 -8.34
C LEU A 272 -12.30 31.26 -9.77
N LYS A 273 -13.03 30.21 -10.18
CA LYS A 273 -13.64 30.14 -11.52
C LYS A 273 -14.87 31.05 -11.67
N GLY A 274 -15.66 31.23 -10.62
CA GLY A 274 -16.83 32.12 -10.63
C GLY A 274 -16.50 33.61 -10.58
N SER A 275 -15.21 33.97 -10.49
CA SER A 275 -14.72 35.36 -10.41
C SER A 275 -14.13 35.88 -11.74
N ILE A 276 -14.35 35.16 -12.85
CA ILE A 276 -13.91 35.49 -14.22
C ILE A 276 -15.16 35.60 -15.10
#